data_AF-A0A8T4WHU2-F1
#
_entry.id   AF-A0A8T4WHU2-F1
#
_cell.length_a   1.000
_cell.length_b   1.000
_cell.length_c   1.000
_cell.angle_alpha   90.00
_cell.angle_beta   90.00
_cell.angle_gamma   90.00
#
_symmetry.space_group_name_H-M   'P 1'
#
loop_
_entity.id
_entity.type
_entity.pdbx_description
1 polymer ?
#
loop_
_entity_poly.entity_id
_entity_poly.type
_entity_poly.pdbx_seq_one_letter_code
_entity_poly.pdbx_strand_id
1 'polypeptide(L)'
;MTTSLFSPAQEINLNTTSTTHLHLNKEQITSIVEQKLNLLDINKYSLETIIAYYDQIDHRSLFYVVTLKPTGFMIITSNYMLPPIIGYSFTSSFNQNSDEHDMFIEFITTDLKQRIHSSEKTIHKREWNKVLSNSLSVHSTTVSEQWPPKGYSSTEGWIETQWHQDSPYNDLCPIDLESNTRGVAGCPAVAIAQILNYHQTINGVFFNDTDDYTHNYGQRFRIDDDYQEYGFPSFPELNTYLETIQTHFNQNILLTDVDKAALIFACGTAATQVYSPQGSGTFGVSQAHEAYQKFNCEQIELLTSEDEEIYDYIIQNVKIGLPVHLAIVNEAWNAGHNLIIDGYNTDDCYHLNFGWGGSFDGWYDLPDELPYELTFIEGVIVDILVPMDAADLTTSGSIQLTDITPGSPVNGSFIIQNKGDSDSLLDWKIESYPDWGIWEFSEEQGNDLTPDQGENEITVNIEIPSEKSKTFTGGIKIINTNSPNDFEVIPISIATPQTKQISYLPNWMNKFLEHCPFFYQIINKIVNQ
;
A
#
# COMPACT_ATOMS: atom_id res chain seq x y z
N MET A 1 -16.59 -3.39 -31.80
CA MET A 1 -17.85 -2.60 -31.85
C MET A 1 -18.45 -2.62 -30.45
N THR A 2 -18.01 -1.68 -29.61
CA THR A 2 -18.44 -1.51 -28.23
C THR A 2 -19.72 -0.68 -28.22
N THR A 3 -20.84 -1.29 -27.85
CA THR A 3 -22.04 -0.54 -27.47
C THR A 3 -21.73 0.12 -26.14
N SER A 4 -21.63 1.45 -26.13
CA SER A 4 -21.63 2.26 -24.90
C SER A 4 -22.70 1.75 -23.93
N LEU A 5 -22.28 1.27 -22.76
CA LEU A 5 -23.15 0.78 -21.68
C LEU A 5 -23.73 1.92 -20.82
N PHE A 6 -23.43 3.19 -21.14
CA PHE A 6 -23.76 4.32 -20.29
C PHE A 6 -24.55 5.37 -21.08
N SER A 7 -25.83 5.51 -20.72
CA SER A 7 -26.72 6.54 -21.27
C SER A 7 -26.72 7.77 -20.37
N PRO A 8 -26.59 9.00 -20.90
CA PRO A 8 -26.78 10.20 -20.11
C PRO A 8 -28.28 10.45 -19.86
N ALA A 9 -28.58 10.85 -18.62
CA ALA A 9 -29.78 11.50 -18.09
C ALA A 9 -31.14 11.22 -18.75
N GLN A 10 -32.00 10.48 -18.04
CA GLN A 10 -33.46 10.59 -18.18
C GLN A 10 -34.09 10.94 -16.82
N GLU A 11 -34.92 11.98 -16.79
CA GLU A 11 -35.71 12.41 -15.62
C GLU A 11 -36.89 11.46 -15.39
N ILE A 12 -36.88 10.61 -14.35
CA ILE A 12 -38.12 10.03 -13.79
C ILE A 12 -38.07 9.85 -12.26
N ASN A 13 -39.13 10.38 -11.64
CA ASN A 13 -39.71 10.21 -10.29
C ASN A 13 -39.02 9.29 -9.25
N LEU A 14 -38.52 9.93 -8.18
CA LEU A 14 -38.11 9.31 -6.92
C LEU A 14 -39.31 9.06 -6.00
N ASN A 15 -39.63 7.79 -5.73
CA ASN A 15 -40.47 7.43 -4.58
C ASN A 15 -40.17 6.01 -4.08
N THR A 16 -38.98 5.81 -3.50
CA THR A 16 -38.75 4.86 -2.41
C THR A 16 -37.59 5.37 -1.55
N THR A 17 -37.81 5.56 -0.25
CA THR A 17 -36.79 5.94 0.74
C THR A 17 -36.10 4.67 1.26
N SER A 18 -34.93 4.34 0.73
CA SER A 18 -34.01 3.42 1.39
C SER A 18 -33.25 4.18 2.49
N THR A 19 -33.14 3.61 3.69
CA THR A 19 -32.53 4.25 4.87
C THR A 19 -30.99 4.27 4.86
N THR A 20 -30.37 3.65 3.86
CA THR A 20 -28.92 3.51 3.72
C THR A 20 -28.33 4.39 2.62
N HIS A 21 -29.15 4.82 1.66
CA HIS A 21 -28.71 5.63 0.54
C HIS A 21 -28.62 7.11 0.91
N LEU A 22 -27.54 7.76 0.48
CA LEU A 22 -27.27 9.18 0.63
C LEU A 22 -27.44 9.89 -0.70
N HIS A 23 -28.28 10.92 -0.73
CA HIS A 23 -28.27 11.88 -1.83
C HIS A 23 -27.48 13.09 -1.38
N LEU A 24 -26.26 13.22 -1.89
CA LEU A 24 -25.36 14.30 -1.51
C LEU A 24 -25.58 15.50 -2.43
N ASN A 25 -25.80 16.67 -1.83
CA ASN A 25 -25.80 17.93 -2.56
C ASN A 25 -24.36 18.47 -2.75
N LYS A 26 -24.21 19.49 -3.59
CA LYS A 26 -22.91 20.07 -3.90
C LYS A 26 -22.18 20.59 -2.66
N GLU A 27 -22.86 21.21 -1.70
CA GLU A 27 -22.24 21.74 -0.48
C GLU A 27 -21.68 20.62 0.41
N GLN A 28 -22.41 19.51 0.51
CA GLN A 28 -21.95 18.32 1.23
C GLN A 28 -20.72 17.71 0.57
N ILE A 29 -20.72 17.57 -0.76
CA ILE A 29 -19.57 17.07 -1.53
C ILE A 29 -18.36 17.98 -1.36
N THR A 30 -18.54 19.31 -1.48
CA THR A 30 -17.47 20.28 -1.24
C THR A 30 -16.90 20.14 0.16
N SER A 31 -17.74 20.00 1.19
CA SER A 31 -17.28 19.83 2.57
C SER A 31 -16.49 18.53 2.78
N ILE A 32 -16.92 17.41 2.17
CA ILE A 32 -16.19 16.13 2.20
C ILE A 32 -14.77 16.31 1.66
N VAL A 33 -14.65 16.96 0.49
CA VAL A 33 -13.35 17.24 -0.15
C VAL A 33 -12.48 18.15 0.71
N GLU A 34 -13.02 19.27 1.19
CA GLU A 34 -12.28 20.21 2.04
C GLU A 34 -11.80 19.56 3.34
N GLN A 35 -12.60 18.67 3.93
CA GLN A 35 -12.21 17.95 5.13
C GLN A 35 -11.08 16.96 4.86
N LYS A 36 -11.13 16.17 3.79
CA LYS A 36 -10.00 15.25 3.45
C LYS A 36 -8.72 16.04 3.16
N LEU A 37 -8.82 17.14 2.42
CA LEU A 37 -7.67 18.03 2.16
C LEU A 37 -7.07 18.61 3.43
N ASN A 38 -7.91 19.08 4.37
CA ASN A 38 -7.46 19.59 5.67
C ASN A 38 -6.84 18.50 6.55
N LEU A 39 -7.40 17.28 6.54
CA LEU A 39 -6.85 16.13 7.28
C LEU A 39 -5.44 15.76 6.81
N LEU A 40 -5.18 15.87 5.50
CA LEU A 40 -3.87 15.58 4.90
C LEU A 40 -2.89 16.76 4.95
N ASP A 41 -3.29 17.89 5.55
CA ASP A 41 -2.57 19.17 5.54
C ASP A 41 -2.20 19.64 4.12
N ILE A 42 -3.17 19.56 3.19
CA ILE A 42 -2.99 19.96 1.80
C ILE A 42 -3.93 21.10 1.45
N ASN A 43 -3.37 22.29 1.20
CA ASN A 43 -4.12 23.51 0.86
C ASN A 43 -4.00 23.94 -0.60
N LYS A 44 -3.23 23.22 -1.43
CA LYS A 44 -3.00 23.55 -2.85
C LYS A 44 -4.10 23.07 -3.80
N TYR A 45 -4.99 22.17 -3.36
CA TYR A 45 -6.05 21.63 -4.18
C TYR A 45 -7.41 22.26 -3.88
N SER A 46 -8.28 22.29 -4.90
CA SER A 46 -9.67 22.69 -4.75
C SER A 46 -10.57 21.89 -5.69
N LEU A 47 -11.83 21.72 -5.30
CA LEU A 47 -12.84 21.08 -6.14
C LEU A 47 -13.03 21.82 -7.47
N GLU A 48 -13.00 21.09 -8.58
CA GLU A 48 -13.27 21.61 -9.92
C GLU A 48 -14.64 21.17 -10.44
N THR A 49 -14.82 19.87 -10.67
CA THR A 49 -16.06 19.32 -11.25
C THR A 49 -16.55 18.13 -10.42
N ILE A 50 -17.86 17.92 -10.40
CA ILE A 50 -18.50 16.75 -9.77
C ILE A 50 -19.21 15.98 -10.88
N ILE A 51 -18.90 14.69 -10.98
CA ILE A 51 -19.47 13.74 -11.93
C ILE A 51 -20.19 12.67 -11.11
N ALA A 52 -21.45 12.39 -11.40
CA ALA A 52 -22.24 11.40 -10.68
C ALA A 52 -22.41 10.13 -11.53
N TYR A 53 -22.13 8.98 -10.93
CA TYR A 53 -22.37 7.67 -11.53
C TYR A 53 -23.56 7.03 -10.83
N TYR A 54 -24.45 6.42 -11.60
CA TYR A 54 -25.75 5.92 -11.12
C TYR A 54 -25.83 4.41 -11.27
N ASP A 55 -26.51 3.76 -10.33
CA ASP A 55 -26.90 2.37 -10.49
C ASP A 55 -27.97 2.25 -11.60
N GLN A 56 -27.78 1.27 -12.47
CA GLN A 56 -28.62 1.06 -13.65
C GLN A 56 -30.02 0.51 -13.31
N ILE A 57 -30.19 -0.09 -12.13
CA ILE A 57 -31.43 -0.75 -11.69
C ILE A 57 -32.29 0.22 -10.88
N ASP A 58 -31.72 0.92 -9.90
CA ASP A 58 -32.49 1.79 -8.99
C ASP A 58 -32.39 3.29 -9.32
N HIS A 59 -31.57 3.66 -10.32
CA HIS A 59 -31.33 5.03 -10.79
C HIS A 59 -30.86 6.00 -9.71
N ARG A 60 -30.33 5.50 -8.60
CA ARG A 60 -29.71 6.34 -7.58
C ARG A 60 -28.21 6.46 -7.82
N SER A 61 -27.62 7.55 -7.35
CA SER A 61 -26.18 7.75 -7.44
C SER A 61 -25.47 6.66 -6.66
N LEU A 62 -24.51 5.94 -7.24
CA LEU A 62 -23.70 4.93 -6.54
C LEU A 62 -22.43 5.56 -5.95
N PHE A 63 -21.85 6.52 -6.67
CA PHE A 63 -20.72 7.32 -6.23
C PHE A 63 -20.61 8.60 -7.08
N TYR A 64 -19.73 9.48 -6.64
CA TYR A 64 -19.37 10.72 -7.31
C TYR A 64 -17.87 10.74 -7.52
N VAL A 65 -17.42 11.11 -8.73
CA VAL A 65 -16.03 11.47 -8.98
C VAL A 65 -15.92 12.99 -8.93
N VAL A 66 -15.05 13.49 -8.07
CA VAL A 66 -14.75 14.91 -7.95
C VAL A 66 -13.38 15.18 -8.53
N THR A 67 -13.28 15.98 -9.59
CA THR A 67 -11.98 16.41 -10.12
C THR A 67 -11.43 17.58 -9.31
N LEU A 68 -10.11 17.65 -9.18
CA LEU A 68 -9.41 18.66 -8.39
C LEU A 68 -8.55 19.56 -9.30
N LYS A 69 -8.41 20.83 -8.92
CA LYS A 69 -7.40 21.76 -9.44
C LYS A 69 -6.24 21.86 -8.47
N PRO A 70 -4.97 21.88 -8.93
CA PRO A 70 -4.53 21.89 -10.33
C PRO A 70 -4.61 20.54 -11.06
N THR A 71 -4.62 19.43 -10.35
CA THR A 71 -4.83 18.06 -10.87
C THR A 71 -5.35 17.17 -9.74
N GLY A 72 -5.82 15.97 -10.05
CA GLY A 72 -6.31 15.01 -9.06
C GLY A 72 -7.80 14.69 -9.18
N PHE A 73 -8.21 13.68 -8.42
CA PHE A 73 -9.62 13.33 -8.23
C PHE A 73 -9.86 12.69 -6.86
N MET A 74 -11.13 12.65 -6.45
CA MET A 74 -11.62 11.88 -5.31
C MET A 74 -12.88 11.11 -5.70
N ILE A 75 -13.03 9.90 -5.18
CA ILE A 75 -14.21 9.05 -5.37
C ILE A 75 -14.98 9.01 -4.06
N ILE A 76 -16.15 9.65 -4.08
CA ILE A 76 -17.03 9.81 -2.92
C ILE A 76 -18.22 8.88 -3.07
N THR A 77 -18.45 8.01 -2.09
CA THR A 77 -19.58 7.06 -2.15
C THR A 77 -20.90 7.75 -1.78
N SER A 78 -22.02 7.06 -1.99
CA SER A 78 -23.37 7.58 -1.70
C SER A 78 -24.17 6.64 -0.79
N ASN A 79 -23.49 5.84 0.04
CA ASN A 79 -24.15 4.85 0.89
C ASN A 79 -23.50 4.79 2.27
N TYR A 80 -24.30 4.77 3.34
CA TYR A 80 -23.81 4.64 4.72
C TYR A 80 -23.14 3.28 5.02
N MET A 81 -23.32 2.28 4.16
CA MET A 81 -22.63 0.99 4.22
C MET A 81 -21.22 1.04 3.62
N LEU A 82 -20.82 2.17 3.05
CA LEU A 82 -19.52 2.38 2.45
C LEU A 82 -18.82 3.56 3.14
N PRO A 83 -17.48 3.61 3.15
CA PRO A 83 -16.75 4.76 3.64
C PRO A 83 -16.98 5.99 2.74
N PRO A 84 -16.90 7.23 3.27
CA PRO A 84 -17.21 8.42 2.50
C PRO A 84 -16.34 8.63 1.26
N ILE A 85 -15.06 8.25 1.33
CA ILE A 85 -14.09 8.33 0.23
C ILE A 85 -13.47 6.95 0.10
N ILE A 86 -13.51 6.35 -1.09
CA ILE A 86 -12.91 5.03 -1.38
C ILE A 86 -11.66 5.12 -2.26
N GLY A 87 -11.36 6.31 -2.81
CA GLY A 87 -10.16 6.50 -3.60
C GLY A 87 -9.89 7.96 -3.88
N TYR A 88 -8.62 8.31 -4.03
CA TYR A 88 -8.20 9.65 -4.38
C TYR A 88 -6.82 9.64 -5.04
N SER A 89 -6.58 10.66 -5.87
CA SER A 89 -5.27 10.93 -6.45
C SER A 89 -5.01 12.42 -6.46
N PHE A 90 -3.78 12.83 -6.17
CA PHE A 90 -3.33 14.22 -6.25
C PHE A 90 -2.38 14.49 -7.42
N THR A 91 -2.03 13.43 -8.15
CA THR A 91 -1.05 13.42 -9.24
C THR A 91 -1.72 13.05 -10.57
N SER A 92 -2.71 12.16 -10.54
CA SER A 92 -3.44 11.72 -11.74
C SER A 92 -4.66 12.59 -12.06
N SER A 93 -4.84 12.93 -13.33
CA SER A 93 -6.04 13.60 -13.81
C SER A 93 -7.12 12.59 -14.20
N PHE A 94 -8.36 12.85 -13.82
CA PHE A 94 -9.49 12.01 -14.23
C PHE A 94 -9.96 12.34 -15.66
N ASN A 95 -9.47 11.58 -16.64
CA ASN A 95 -9.82 11.77 -18.05
C ASN A 95 -10.97 10.86 -18.48
N GLN A 96 -12.17 11.43 -18.65
CA GLN A 96 -13.37 10.71 -19.09
C GLN A 96 -13.33 10.20 -20.54
N ASN A 97 -12.37 10.64 -21.34
CA ASN A 97 -12.26 10.27 -22.75
C ASN A 97 -11.09 9.33 -23.04
N SER A 98 -10.43 8.78 -22.00
CA SER A 98 -9.39 7.77 -22.19
C SER A 98 -10.01 6.40 -22.49
N ASP A 99 -9.25 5.53 -23.14
CA ASP A 99 -9.74 4.20 -23.52
C ASP A 99 -9.94 3.30 -22.27
N GLU A 100 -9.26 3.61 -21.17
CA GLU A 100 -9.29 2.88 -19.90
C GLU A 100 -10.40 3.33 -18.96
N HIS A 101 -11.01 4.50 -19.22
CA HIS A 101 -12.03 5.09 -18.35
C HIS A 101 -13.19 4.13 -18.07
N ASP A 102 -13.72 3.48 -19.10
CA ASP A 102 -14.91 2.62 -18.95
C ASP A 102 -14.60 1.39 -18.09
N MET A 103 -13.40 0.80 -18.25
CA MET A 103 -12.93 -0.32 -17.43
C MET A 103 -12.69 0.11 -15.98
N PHE A 104 -12.08 1.27 -15.76
CA PHE A 104 -11.90 1.83 -14.42
C PHE A 104 -13.25 2.02 -13.70
N ILE A 105 -14.23 2.62 -14.38
CA ILE A 105 -15.57 2.82 -13.82
C ILE A 105 -16.29 1.49 -13.57
N GLU A 106 -16.10 0.48 -14.41
CA GLU A 106 -16.63 -0.87 -14.19
C GLU A 106 -16.07 -1.51 -12.92
N PHE A 107 -14.76 -1.40 -12.67
CA PHE A 107 -14.14 -1.92 -11.45
C PHE A 107 -14.71 -1.26 -10.19
N ILE A 108 -14.75 0.07 -10.14
CA ILE A 108 -15.32 0.81 -9.00
C ILE A 108 -16.79 0.47 -8.81
N THR A 109 -17.56 0.40 -9.90
CA THR A 109 -19.00 0.11 -9.83
C THR A 109 -19.25 -1.30 -9.28
N THR A 110 -18.47 -2.28 -9.72
CA THR A 110 -18.61 -3.68 -9.32
C THR A 110 -18.26 -3.84 -7.83
N ASP A 111 -17.11 -3.33 -7.41
CA ASP A 111 -16.66 -3.31 -6.01
C ASP A 111 -17.72 -2.68 -5.07
N LEU A 112 -18.18 -1.47 -5.40
CA LEU A 112 -19.13 -0.78 -4.53
C LEU A 112 -20.47 -1.50 -4.42
N LYS A 113 -21.00 -2.03 -5.53
CA LYS A 113 -22.24 -2.83 -5.48
C LYS A 113 -22.06 -4.05 -4.61
N GLN A 114 -20.91 -4.70 -4.70
CA GLN A 114 -20.59 -5.90 -3.94
C GLN A 114 -20.51 -5.61 -2.44
N ARG A 115 -19.71 -4.61 -2.02
CA ARG A 115 -19.65 -4.15 -0.62
C ARG A 115 -21.02 -3.78 -0.04
N ILE A 116 -21.93 -3.23 -0.86
CA ILE A 116 -23.31 -2.92 -0.43
C ILE A 116 -24.16 -4.19 -0.18
N HIS A 117 -23.93 -5.26 -0.97
CA HIS A 117 -24.70 -6.50 -0.90
C HIS A 117 -24.09 -7.57 0.02
N SER A 118 -22.90 -7.32 0.57
CA SER A 118 -22.20 -8.23 1.50
C SER A 118 -23.03 -8.56 2.74
N SER A 119 -22.76 -9.74 3.31
CA SER A 119 -23.44 -10.20 4.53
C SER A 119 -22.85 -9.59 5.80
N GLU A 120 -21.56 -9.25 5.81
CA GLU A 120 -20.89 -8.43 6.83
C GLU A 120 -21.16 -6.95 6.59
N LYS A 121 -22.05 -6.39 7.41
CA LYS A 121 -22.49 -5.00 7.27
C LYS A 121 -21.74 -4.10 8.25
N THR A 122 -20.64 -3.53 7.80
CA THR A 122 -20.02 -2.38 8.48
C THR A 122 -20.82 -1.12 8.14
N ILE A 123 -21.31 -0.43 9.17
CA ILE A 123 -22.05 0.82 9.00
C ILE A 123 -21.12 2.00 9.32
N HIS A 124 -20.67 2.70 8.28
CA HIS A 124 -19.79 3.87 8.36
C HIS A 124 -20.52 5.14 8.82
N LYS A 125 -21.66 5.01 9.53
CA LYS A 125 -22.51 6.14 9.94
C LYS A 125 -21.77 7.13 10.83
N ARG A 126 -20.77 6.67 11.61
CA ARG A 126 -19.95 7.57 12.44
C ARG A 126 -19.05 8.44 11.57
N GLU A 127 -18.34 7.87 10.60
CA GLU A 127 -17.51 8.62 9.64
C GLU A 127 -18.37 9.58 8.83
N TRP A 128 -19.46 9.08 8.24
CA TRP A 128 -20.41 9.93 7.53
C TRP A 128 -20.93 11.08 8.40
N ASN A 129 -21.30 10.83 9.66
CA ASN A 129 -21.74 11.90 10.56
C ASN A 129 -20.62 12.90 10.86
N LYS A 130 -19.37 12.46 11.02
CA LYS A 130 -18.22 13.37 11.19
C LYS A 130 -18.11 14.28 9.96
N VAL A 131 -18.09 13.69 8.77
CA VAL A 131 -17.87 14.43 7.54
C VAL A 131 -19.05 15.34 7.18
N LEU A 132 -20.29 14.93 7.44
CA LEU A 132 -21.49 15.72 7.13
C LEU A 132 -21.82 16.79 8.18
N SER A 133 -21.32 16.68 9.41
CA SER A 133 -21.65 17.62 10.50
C SER A 133 -20.76 18.86 10.56
N ASN A 134 -19.73 18.96 9.71
CA ASN A 134 -18.65 19.95 9.81
C ASN A 134 -18.06 20.07 11.23
N SER A 135 -18.22 19.04 12.07
CA SER A 135 -17.63 19.03 13.39
C SER A 135 -16.15 18.70 13.22
N LEU A 136 -15.36 19.74 13.05
CA LEU A 136 -13.91 19.68 13.16
C LEU A 136 -13.56 19.16 14.56
N SER A 137 -13.51 17.84 14.74
CA SER A 137 -12.82 17.28 15.89
C SER A 137 -11.34 17.55 15.65
N VAL A 138 -10.89 18.61 16.30
CA VAL A 138 -9.51 18.95 16.67
C VAL A 138 -8.58 17.74 16.54
N HIS A 139 -7.54 17.93 15.71
CA HIS A 139 -6.36 17.09 15.51
C HIS A 139 -6.47 15.69 16.12
N SER A 140 -6.69 14.68 15.27
CA SER A 140 -6.16 13.37 15.62
C SER A 140 -4.67 13.57 15.85
N THR A 141 -4.23 13.26 17.06
CA THR A 141 -2.82 13.39 17.49
C THR A 141 -1.97 12.24 16.94
N THR A 142 -2.58 11.34 16.16
CA THR A 142 -1.89 10.35 15.34
C THR A 142 -1.47 11.02 14.03
N VAL A 143 -0.17 11.22 13.86
CA VAL A 143 0.40 11.53 12.55
C VAL A 143 0.07 10.35 11.64
N SER A 144 -0.69 10.59 10.56
CA SER A 144 -0.94 9.55 9.56
C SER A 144 0.39 9.21 8.89
N GLU A 145 0.78 7.94 8.94
CA GLU A 145 2.01 7.44 8.32
C GLU A 145 1.68 6.90 6.93
N GLN A 146 2.65 6.97 6.02
CA GLN A 146 2.55 6.39 4.69
C GLN A 146 3.89 5.83 4.24
N TRP A 147 3.80 4.80 3.40
CA TRP A 147 4.90 4.13 2.72
C TRP A 147 4.61 4.17 1.22
N PRO A 148 5.53 4.70 0.39
CA PRO A 148 6.74 5.42 0.83
C PRO A 148 6.43 6.71 1.60
N PRO A 149 7.42 7.26 2.34
CA PRO A 149 7.28 8.57 2.96
C PRO A 149 6.86 9.64 1.95
N LYS A 150 6.01 10.57 2.38
CA LYS A 150 5.47 11.63 1.52
C LYS A 150 6.59 12.40 0.81
N GLY A 151 6.52 12.46 -0.52
CA GLY A 151 7.51 13.12 -1.37
C GLY A 151 8.71 12.27 -1.77
N TYR A 152 8.68 10.96 -1.51
CA TYR A 152 9.69 10.01 -2.01
C TYR A 152 9.76 9.99 -3.55
N SER A 153 8.60 9.90 -4.21
CA SER A 153 8.44 9.89 -5.67
C SER A 153 7.48 11.00 -6.12
N SER A 154 7.42 11.23 -7.43
CA SER A 154 6.42 12.11 -8.02
C SER A 154 5.03 11.46 -8.14
N THR A 155 4.94 10.14 -8.03
CA THR A 155 3.71 9.34 -8.16
C THR A 155 2.98 9.18 -6.83
N GLU A 156 3.65 9.42 -5.70
CA GLU A 156 3.24 9.12 -4.32
C GLU A 156 3.44 7.66 -3.88
N GLY A 157 3.64 6.72 -4.81
CA GLY A 157 4.03 5.32 -4.56
C GLY A 157 5.55 5.08 -4.70
N TRP A 158 6.05 3.87 -4.40
CA TRP A 158 7.48 3.54 -4.53
C TRP A 158 7.98 3.63 -5.97
N ILE A 159 7.13 3.32 -6.95
CA ILE A 159 7.48 3.27 -8.36
C ILE A 159 7.29 4.64 -9.01
N GLU A 160 8.39 5.21 -9.51
CA GLU A 160 8.39 6.50 -10.24
C GLU A 160 7.86 6.37 -11.68
N THR A 161 7.97 5.19 -12.29
CA THR A 161 7.54 4.97 -13.67
C THR A 161 6.03 4.87 -13.80
N GLN A 162 5.50 5.49 -14.85
CA GLN A 162 4.10 5.42 -15.25
C GLN A 162 4.04 4.85 -16.67
N TRP A 163 4.31 3.56 -16.82
CA TRP A 163 4.33 2.91 -18.13
C TRP A 163 2.91 2.63 -18.65
N HIS A 164 2.78 2.49 -19.96
CA HIS A 164 1.51 2.24 -20.65
C HIS A 164 1.59 0.89 -21.40
N GLN A 165 0.47 0.49 -21.99
CA GLN A 165 0.41 -0.69 -22.86
C GLN A 165 0.57 -0.38 -24.36
N ASP A 166 0.62 0.90 -24.72
CA ASP A 166 0.74 1.37 -26.11
C ASP A 166 2.17 1.81 -26.42
N SER A 167 2.40 2.34 -27.63
CA SER A 167 3.73 2.80 -28.04
C SER A 167 4.27 3.86 -27.06
N PRO A 168 5.56 3.77 -26.65
CA PRO A 168 6.58 2.87 -27.19
C PRO A 168 6.61 1.46 -26.56
N TYR A 169 5.84 1.21 -25.51
CA TYR A 169 5.94 0.02 -24.67
C TYR A 169 5.61 -1.29 -25.40
N ASN A 170 4.81 -1.22 -26.46
CA ASN A 170 4.46 -2.37 -27.30
C ASN A 170 5.21 -2.42 -28.64
N ASP A 171 6.23 -1.58 -28.85
CA ASP A 171 6.90 -1.45 -30.16
C ASP A 171 7.61 -2.73 -30.62
N LEU A 172 7.85 -3.69 -29.71
CA LEU A 172 8.43 -5.01 -30.00
C LEU A 172 7.41 -6.16 -29.86
N CYS A 173 6.14 -5.86 -29.59
CA CYS A 173 5.09 -6.87 -29.57
C CYS A 173 4.73 -7.34 -30.99
N PRO A 174 4.23 -8.60 -31.13
CA PRO A 174 3.82 -9.16 -32.42
C PRO A 174 2.79 -8.30 -33.14
N ILE A 175 2.89 -8.24 -34.46
CA ILE A 175 1.94 -7.58 -35.36
C ILE A 175 0.82 -8.56 -35.71
N ASP A 176 -0.43 -8.13 -35.59
CA ASP A 176 -1.56 -8.85 -36.15
C ASP A 176 -1.55 -8.72 -37.68
N LEU A 177 -1.39 -9.83 -38.40
CA LEU A 177 -1.24 -9.82 -39.86
C LEU A 177 -2.50 -9.41 -40.64
N GLU A 178 -3.68 -9.43 -40.01
CA GLU A 178 -4.93 -9.04 -40.68
C GLU A 178 -5.14 -7.53 -40.63
N SER A 179 -4.93 -6.95 -39.46
CA SER A 179 -5.09 -5.52 -39.20
C SER A 179 -3.81 -4.72 -39.42
N ASN A 180 -2.65 -5.40 -39.55
CA ASN A 180 -1.31 -4.81 -39.62
C ASN A 180 -1.05 -3.82 -38.47
N THR A 181 -1.55 -4.14 -37.28
CA THR A 181 -1.41 -3.34 -36.07
C THR A 181 -0.67 -4.16 -35.02
N ARG A 182 0.21 -3.53 -34.24
CA ARG A 182 0.89 -4.19 -33.12
C ARG A 182 -0.11 -4.59 -32.05
N GLY A 183 0.10 -5.76 -31.44
CA GLY A 183 -0.58 -6.10 -30.19
C GLY A 183 -0.26 -5.07 -29.11
N VAL A 184 -1.19 -4.83 -28.19
CA VAL A 184 -0.87 -4.05 -26.99
C VAL A 184 0.11 -4.83 -26.11
N ALA A 185 0.85 -4.16 -25.24
CA ALA A 185 1.87 -4.81 -24.42
C ALA A 185 1.30 -5.89 -23.48
N GLY A 186 0.11 -5.65 -22.94
CA GLY A 186 -0.56 -6.48 -21.94
C GLY A 186 -0.21 -6.07 -20.51
N CYS A 187 -1.23 -6.00 -19.65
CA CYS A 187 -1.06 -5.52 -18.28
C CYS A 187 -0.15 -6.38 -17.39
N PRO A 188 -0.09 -7.73 -17.49
CA PRO A 188 0.85 -8.50 -16.68
C PRO A 188 2.30 -8.16 -17.04
N ALA A 189 2.61 -8.07 -18.35
CA ALA A 189 3.94 -7.74 -18.83
C ALA A 189 4.40 -6.34 -18.39
N VAL A 190 3.49 -5.35 -18.43
CA VAL A 190 3.78 -3.98 -17.95
C VAL A 190 4.00 -3.96 -16.44
N ALA A 191 3.19 -4.68 -15.66
CA ALA A 191 3.35 -4.75 -14.20
C ALA A 191 4.72 -5.34 -13.81
N ILE A 192 5.07 -6.51 -14.36
CA ILE A 192 6.36 -7.18 -14.12
C ILE A 192 7.51 -6.26 -14.51
N ALA A 193 7.45 -5.65 -15.70
CA ALA A 193 8.55 -4.83 -16.21
C ALA A 193 8.76 -3.55 -15.37
N GLN A 194 7.70 -2.93 -14.85
CA GLN A 194 7.81 -1.77 -13.96
C GLN A 194 8.45 -2.16 -12.61
N ILE A 195 8.08 -3.33 -12.03
CA ILE A 195 8.69 -3.84 -10.79
C ILE A 195 10.18 -4.15 -11.00
N LEU A 196 10.53 -4.85 -12.08
CA LEU A 196 11.93 -5.13 -12.43
C LEU A 196 12.76 -3.84 -12.65
N ASN A 197 12.16 -2.84 -13.29
CA ASN A 197 12.79 -1.53 -13.49
C ASN A 197 12.97 -0.77 -12.17
N TYR A 198 12.02 -0.85 -11.23
CA TYR A 198 12.15 -0.27 -9.90
C TYR A 198 13.35 -0.85 -9.15
N HIS A 199 13.53 -2.17 -9.20
CA HIS A 199 14.70 -2.86 -8.64
C HIS A 199 15.97 -2.75 -9.51
N GLN A 200 15.87 -2.12 -10.69
CA GLN A 200 16.96 -1.96 -11.65
C GLN A 200 17.69 -3.27 -11.97
N THR A 201 16.93 -4.32 -12.30
CA THR A 201 17.52 -5.63 -12.60
C THR A 201 16.67 -6.39 -13.60
N ILE A 202 17.32 -7.15 -14.49
CA ILE A 202 16.65 -8.22 -15.24
C ILE A 202 16.81 -9.58 -14.54
N ASN A 203 17.42 -9.56 -13.35
CA ASN A 203 17.70 -10.69 -12.47
C ASN A 203 18.27 -11.92 -13.21
N GLY A 204 19.17 -11.67 -14.17
CA GLY A 204 19.89 -12.71 -14.90
C GLY A 204 19.04 -13.54 -15.88
N VAL A 205 17.83 -13.09 -16.24
CA VAL A 205 16.99 -13.80 -17.22
C VAL A 205 17.73 -14.01 -18.54
N PHE A 206 17.48 -15.16 -19.17
CA PHE A 206 18.02 -15.51 -20.48
C PHE A 206 17.04 -16.40 -21.24
N PHE A 207 16.79 -16.10 -22.51
CA PHE A 207 15.88 -16.86 -23.37
C PHE A 207 16.64 -17.76 -24.36
N ASN A 208 16.17 -18.99 -24.54
CA ASN A 208 16.71 -19.95 -25.51
C ASN A 208 15.58 -20.81 -26.10
N ASP A 209 15.89 -21.69 -27.05
CA ASP A 209 14.90 -22.53 -27.77
C ASP A 209 13.97 -23.36 -26.85
N THR A 210 14.33 -23.62 -25.58
CA THR A 210 13.42 -24.29 -24.63
C THR A 210 12.30 -23.40 -24.11
N ASP A 211 12.43 -22.08 -24.26
CA ASP A 211 11.47 -21.08 -23.82
C ASP A 211 10.42 -20.76 -24.91
N ASP A 212 10.53 -21.41 -26.07
CA ASP A 212 9.57 -21.27 -27.14
C ASP A 212 8.16 -21.69 -26.72
N TYR A 213 7.16 -20.92 -27.12
CA TYR A 213 5.75 -21.27 -26.93
C TYR A 213 4.91 -20.96 -28.16
N THR A 214 3.73 -21.60 -28.23
CA THR A 214 2.77 -21.33 -29.30
C THR A 214 1.77 -20.29 -28.82
N HIS A 215 1.81 -19.11 -29.44
CA HIS A 215 0.73 -18.14 -29.33
C HIS A 215 -0.53 -18.71 -29.99
N ASN A 216 -1.68 -18.65 -29.31
CA ASN A 216 -2.94 -19.18 -29.84
C ASN A 216 -4.16 -18.36 -29.40
N TYR A 217 -4.28 -17.15 -29.95
CA TYR A 217 -5.38 -16.23 -29.65
C TYR A 217 -5.72 -15.37 -30.88
N GLY A 218 -6.82 -15.69 -31.57
CA GLY A 218 -7.15 -15.09 -32.87
C GLY A 218 -6.25 -15.58 -34.00
N GLN A 219 -4.94 -15.42 -33.85
CA GLN A 219 -3.89 -15.93 -34.73
C GLN A 219 -3.01 -16.96 -34.00
N ARG A 220 -2.38 -17.84 -34.77
CA ARG A 220 -1.50 -18.89 -34.25
C ARG A 220 -0.11 -18.79 -34.86
N PHE A 221 0.90 -18.58 -34.03
CA PHE A 221 2.31 -18.46 -34.40
C PHE A 221 3.22 -18.89 -33.24
N ARG A 222 4.51 -19.02 -33.51
CA ARG A 222 5.54 -19.46 -32.57
C ARG A 222 6.41 -18.27 -32.14
N ILE A 223 6.43 -18.03 -30.83
CA ILE A 223 7.56 -17.33 -30.20
C ILE A 223 8.57 -18.44 -29.89
N ASP A 224 9.82 -18.44 -30.34
CA ASP A 224 10.62 -17.42 -31.05
C ASP A 224 10.55 -17.47 -32.59
N ASP A 225 10.18 -18.63 -33.15
CA ASP A 225 10.48 -19.00 -34.54
C ASP A 225 9.86 -18.11 -35.65
N ASP A 226 8.70 -17.49 -35.40
CA ASP A 226 7.96 -16.72 -36.42
C ASP A 226 8.25 -15.21 -36.36
N TYR A 227 9.32 -14.80 -35.68
CA TYR A 227 9.69 -13.40 -35.41
C TYR A 227 9.75 -12.50 -36.65
N GLN A 228 10.23 -13.03 -37.79
CA GLN A 228 10.33 -12.26 -39.04
C GLN A 228 8.96 -11.90 -39.63
N GLU A 229 8.01 -12.83 -39.57
CA GLU A 229 6.68 -12.65 -40.15
C GLU A 229 5.84 -11.71 -39.27
N TYR A 230 5.97 -11.86 -37.95
CA TYR A 230 5.18 -11.14 -36.96
C TYR A 230 5.86 -9.90 -36.37
N GLY A 231 7.09 -9.59 -36.77
CA GLY A 231 7.73 -8.30 -36.47
C GLY A 231 8.08 -8.05 -34.99
N PHE A 232 8.50 -9.10 -34.30
CA PHE A 232 9.05 -9.09 -32.94
C PHE A 232 10.53 -9.56 -32.97
N PRO A 233 11.34 -9.35 -31.91
CA PRO A 233 12.75 -9.76 -31.92
C PRO A 233 12.90 -11.26 -31.73
N SER A 234 13.91 -11.85 -32.38
CA SER A 234 14.32 -13.22 -32.05
C SER A 234 14.90 -13.31 -30.63
N PHE A 235 14.99 -14.47 -29.98
CA PHE A 235 15.59 -14.63 -28.65
C PHE A 235 17.05 -14.18 -28.59
N PRO A 236 17.92 -14.47 -29.58
CA PRO A 236 19.27 -13.88 -29.61
C PRO A 236 19.28 -12.35 -29.63
N GLU A 237 18.34 -11.74 -30.34
CA GLU A 237 18.18 -10.28 -30.40
C GLU A 237 17.61 -9.73 -29.08
N LEU A 238 16.59 -10.37 -28.52
CA LEU A 238 16.00 -10.03 -27.23
C LEU A 238 17.04 -10.09 -26.10
N ASN A 239 17.87 -11.13 -26.06
CA ASN A 239 18.97 -11.23 -25.10
C ASN A 239 20.01 -10.10 -25.26
N THR A 240 20.24 -9.61 -26.47
CA THR A 240 21.13 -8.45 -26.70
C THR A 240 20.52 -7.16 -26.13
N TYR A 241 19.21 -6.97 -26.26
CA TYR A 241 18.51 -5.87 -25.59
C TYR A 241 18.59 -6.00 -24.07
N LEU A 242 18.38 -7.20 -23.52
CA LEU A 242 18.44 -7.46 -22.08
C LEU A 242 19.85 -7.19 -21.50
N GLU A 243 20.93 -7.56 -22.20
CA GLU A 243 22.29 -7.20 -21.80
C GLU A 243 22.50 -5.68 -21.77
N THR A 244 21.93 -4.96 -22.74
CA THR A 244 21.96 -3.50 -22.79
C THR A 244 21.20 -2.88 -21.62
N ILE A 245 19.99 -3.39 -21.34
CA ILE A 245 19.16 -2.98 -20.19
C ILE A 245 19.92 -3.18 -18.87
N GLN A 246 20.53 -4.35 -18.66
CA GLN A 246 21.30 -4.61 -17.44
C GLN A 246 22.52 -3.68 -17.34
N THR A 247 23.15 -3.33 -18.47
CA THR A 247 24.22 -2.34 -18.51
C THR A 247 23.71 -0.95 -18.12
N HIS A 248 22.53 -0.54 -18.60
CA HIS A 248 21.91 0.72 -18.21
C HIS A 248 21.61 0.76 -16.71
N PHE A 249 21.02 -0.30 -16.16
CA PHE A 249 20.80 -0.43 -14.71
C PHE A 249 22.09 -0.33 -13.91
N ASN A 250 23.13 -1.09 -14.26
CA ASN A 250 24.43 -1.06 -13.58
C ASN A 250 25.10 0.33 -13.61
N GLN A 251 24.78 1.15 -14.61
CA GLN A 251 25.33 2.48 -14.80
C GLN A 251 24.38 3.60 -14.32
N ASN A 252 23.23 3.26 -13.73
CA ASN A 252 22.15 4.19 -13.37
C ASN A 252 21.70 5.08 -14.55
N ILE A 253 21.62 4.49 -15.74
CA ILE A 253 21.13 5.14 -16.96
C ILE A 253 19.64 4.82 -17.09
N LEU A 254 18.83 5.86 -17.34
CA LEU A 254 17.41 5.69 -17.62
C LEU A 254 17.19 4.88 -18.89
N LEU A 255 16.27 3.91 -18.83
CA LEU A 255 15.91 3.10 -19.98
C LEU A 255 15.37 3.95 -21.14
N THR A 256 15.84 3.66 -22.34
CA THR A 256 15.31 4.22 -23.59
C THR A 256 13.95 3.61 -23.93
N ASP A 257 13.27 4.16 -24.93
CA ASP A 257 11.97 3.62 -25.37
C ASP A 257 12.08 2.19 -25.91
N VAL A 258 13.18 1.87 -26.61
CA VAL A 258 13.46 0.50 -27.08
C VAL A 258 13.76 -0.44 -25.91
N ASP A 259 14.49 0.03 -24.89
CA ASP A 259 14.75 -0.77 -23.68
C ASP A 259 13.45 -1.13 -22.95
N LYS A 260 12.54 -0.16 -22.79
CA LYS A 260 11.22 -0.40 -22.17
C LYS A 260 10.43 -1.42 -22.98
N ALA A 261 10.36 -1.26 -24.31
CA ALA A 261 9.66 -2.19 -25.19
C ALA A 261 10.24 -3.61 -25.11
N ALA A 262 11.57 -3.73 -25.04
CA ALA A 262 12.25 -5.02 -24.96
C ALA A 262 12.06 -5.69 -23.60
N LEU A 263 12.16 -4.94 -22.49
CA LEU A 263 11.90 -5.48 -21.16
C LEU A 263 10.46 -5.97 -21.04
N ILE A 264 9.49 -5.19 -21.53
CA ILE A 264 8.07 -5.55 -21.51
C ILE A 264 7.80 -6.78 -22.39
N PHE A 265 8.37 -6.83 -23.60
CA PHE A 265 8.24 -8.01 -24.45
C PHE A 265 8.86 -9.26 -23.82
N ALA A 266 10.01 -9.14 -23.15
CA ALA A 266 10.62 -10.22 -22.38
C ALA A 266 9.72 -10.69 -21.22
N CYS A 267 9.09 -9.77 -20.50
CA CYS A 267 8.14 -10.10 -19.43
C CYS A 267 6.92 -10.87 -19.97
N GLY A 268 6.35 -10.42 -21.09
CA GLY A 268 5.24 -11.14 -21.73
C GLY A 268 5.65 -12.51 -22.29
N THR A 269 6.87 -12.63 -22.83
CA THR A 269 7.43 -13.91 -23.29
C THR A 269 7.61 -14.88 -22.12
N ALA A 270 8.20 -14.43 -21.01
CA ALA A 270 8.35 -15.22 -19.80
C ALA A 270 7.00 -15.67 -19.22
N ALA A 271 5.97 -14.83 -19.32
CA ALA A 271 4.61 -15.16 -18.92
C ALA A 271 3.84 -16.02 -19.92
N THR A 272 4.46 -16.44 -21.04
CA THR A 272 3.77 -17.13 -22.15
C THR A 272 2.48 -16.41 -22.60
N GLN A 273 2.54 -15.08 -22.64
CA GLN A 273 1.41 -14.20 -22.87
C GLN A 273 0.82 -14.35 -24.28
N VAL A 274 -0.49 -14.13 -24.41
CA VAL A 274 -1.13 -13.92 -25.72
C VAL A 274 -1.18 -12.44 -26.09
N TYR A 275 -1.09 -12.15 -27.39
CA TYR A 275 -1.04 -10.81 -27.97
C TYR A 275 -2.17 -10.57 -28.96
N SER A 276 -2.85 -9.43 -28.82
CA SER A 276 -3.74 -8.91 -29.86
C SER A 276 -3.82 -7.38 -29.81
N PRO A 277 -4.22 -6.70 -30.89
CA PRO A 277 -4.40 -5.25 -30.86
C PRO A 277 -5.57 -4.79 -29.98
N GLN A 278 -6.46 -5.71 -29.54
CA GLN A 278 -7.61 -5.40 -28.69
C GLN A 278 -7.37 -5.70 -27.21
N GLY A 279 -6.26 -6.37 -26.89
CA GLY A 279 -5.97 -6.85 -25.55
C GLY A 279 -4.94 -7.97 -25.58
N SER A 280 -3.93 -7.87 -24.76
CA SER A 280 -2.89 -8.87 -24.56
C SER A 280 -2.80 -9.18 -23.08
N GLY A 281 -2.50 -10.41 -22.73
CA GLY A 281 -2.51 -10.84 -21.33
C GLY A 281 -2.33 -12.33 -21.15
N THR A 282 -2.39 -12.75 -19.89
CA THR A 282 -2.32 -14.15 -19.48
C THR A 282 -3.73 -14.71 -19.29
N PHE A 283 -3.87 -16.03 -19.26
CA PHE A 283 -5.12 -16.70 -18.89
C PHE A 283 -5.30 -16.85 -17.39
N GLY A 284 -4.23 -16.61 -16.63
CA GLY A 284 -4.33 -16.37 -15.20
C GLY A 284 -3.05 -15.84 -14.56
N VAL A 285 -3.16 -15.45 -13.30
CA VAL A 285 -2.07 -14.86 -12.50
C VAL A 285 -0.88 -15.81 -12.32
N SER A 286 -1.11 -17.13 -12.35
CA SER A 286 -0.05 -18.13 -12.25
C SER A 286 1.01 -18.00 -13.36
N GLN A 287 0.61 -17.54 -14.55
CA GLN A 287 1.56 -17.27 -15.64
C GLN A 287 2.45 -16.06 -15.34
N ALA A 288 1.95 -15.04 -14.64
CA ALA A 288 2.78 -13.93 -14.17
C ALA A 288 3.75 -14.39 -13.08
N HIS A 289 3.30 -15.26 -12.18
CA HIS A 289 4.16 -15.90 -11.17
C HIS A 289 5.27 -16.74 -11.83
N GLU A 290 4.93 -17.58 -12.81
CA GLU A 290 5.92 -18.33 -13.62
C GLU A 290 6.90 -17.40 -14.36
N ALA A 291 6.44 -16.22 -14.81
CA ALA A 291 7.31 -15.23 -15.40
C ALA A 291 8.37 -14.74 -14.40
N TYR A 292 7.99 -14.37 -13.18
CA TYR A 292 8.96 -13.99 -12.15
C TYR A 292 9.95 -15.13 -11.85
N GLN A 293 9.49 -16.39 -11.80
CA GLN A 293 10.39 -17.54 -11.66
C GLN A 293 11.37 -17.66 -12.84
N LYS A 294 10.92 -17.38 -14.07
CA LYS A 294 11.79 -17.31 -15.25
C LYS A 294 12.82 -16.19 -15.15
N PHE A 295 12.48 -15.09 -14.50
CA PHE A 295 13.40 -14.03 -14.08
C PHE A 295 14.20 -14.40 -12.82
N ASN A 296 14.27 -15.67 -12.41
CA ASN A 296 15.02 -16.15 -11.24
C ASN A 296 14.59 -15.53 -9.90
N CYS A 297 13.34 -15.05 -9.78
CA CYS A 297 12.76 -14.68 -8.50
C CYS A 297 12.26 -15.95 -7.80
N GLU A 298 13.10 -16.59 -6.99
CA GLU A 298 12.82 -17.92 -6.42
C GLU A 298 12.03 -17.88 -5.10
N GLN A 299 12.09 -16.78 -4.35
CA GLN A 299 11.48 -16.61 -3.02
C GLN A 299 10.12 -15.90 -3.06
N ILE A 300 9.43 -15.92 -4.18
CA ILE A 300 8.12 -15.28 -4.34
C ILE A 300 7.00 -16.19 -3.84
N GLU A 301 5.90 -15.58 -3.41
CA GLU A 301 4.67 -16.28 -3.05
C GLU A 301 3.48 -15.77 -3.87
N LEU A 302 2.63 -16.69 -4.35
CA LEU A 302 1.35 -16.37 -4.98
C LEU A 302 0.23 -16.62 -3.97
N LEU A 303 -0.32 -15.53 -3.47
CA LEU A 303 -1.47 -15.50 -2.56
C LEU A 303 -2.76 -15.33 -3.36
N THR A 304 -3.87 -15.85 -2.83
CA THR A 304 -5.19 -15.80 -3.44
C THR A 304 -6.23 -15.36 -2.40
N SER A 305 -7.49 -15.23 -2.83
CA SER A 305 -8.58 -14.95 -1.88
C SER A 305 -8.82 -16.04 -0.83
N GLU A 306 -8.17 -17.21 -0.95
CA GLU A 306 -8.19 -18.26 0.08
C GLU A 306 -7.22 -17.98 1.25
N ASP A 307 -6.31 -17.02 1.10
CA ASP A 307 -5.28 -16.70 2.09
C ASP A 307 -5.75 -15.57 3.02
N GLU A 308 -6.08 -15.92 4.28
CA GLU A 308 -6.65 -14.98 5.27
C GLU A 308 -5.72 -13.78 5.60
N GLU A 309 -4.41 -13.95 5.42
CA GLU A 309 -3.39 -12.95 5.77
C GLU A 309 -2.93 -12.11 4.56
N ILE A 310 -3.59 -12.23 3.40
CA ILE A 310 -3.14 -11.59 2.14
C ILE A 310 -2.85 -10.08 2.28
N TYR A 311 -3.68 -9.34 3.02
CA TYR A 311 -3.45 -7.91 3.26
C TYR A 311 -2.25 -7.65 4.17
N ASP A 312 -2.01 -8.50 5.16
CA ASP A 312 -0.83 -8.38 6.03
C ASP A 312 0.46 -8.58 5.21
N TYR A 313 0.48 -9.55 4.30
CA TYR A 313 1.61 -9.76 3.39
C TYR A 313 1.84 -8.58 2.44
N ILE A 314 0.78 -8.03 1.85
CA ILE A 314 0.84 -6.82 1.01
C ILE A 314 1.44 -5.65 1.82
N ILE A 315 0.90 -5.39 3.01
CA ILE A 315 1.33 -4.28 3.86
C ILE A 315 2.79 -4.46 4.27
N GLN A 316 3.20 -5.67 4.67
CA GLN A 316 4.58 -5.95 5.07
C GLN A 316 5.56 -5.70 3.92
N ASN A 317 5.28 -6.23 2.73
CA ASN A 317 6.08 -6.01 1.52
C ASN A 317 6.22 -4.52 1.19
N VAL A 318 5.09 -3.81 1.11
CA VAL A 318 5.08 -2.40 0.73
C VAL A 318 5.76 -1.52 1.78
N LYS A 319 5.68 -1.84 3.07
CA LYS A 319 6.37 -1.08 4.12
C LYS A 319 7.89 -1.13 4.00
N ILE A 320 8.44 -2.23 3.49
CA ILE A 320 9.88 -2.40 3.27
C ILE A 320 10.32 -2.04 1.84
N GLY A 321 9.43 -1.46 1.03
CA GLY A 321 9.75 -1.01 -0.32
C GLY A 321 9.76 -2.14 -1.35
N LEU A 322 8.96 -3.18 -1.16
CA LEU A 322 8.70 -4.21 -2.16
C LEU A 322 7.30 -4.00 -2.76
N PRO A 323 7.19 -3.43 -3.98
CA PRO A 323 5.94 -3.37 -4.70
C PRO A 323 5.42 -4.78 -5.01
N VAL A 324 4.11 -4.99 -4.89
CA VAL A 324 3.48 -6.29 -5.13
C VAL A 324 2.65 -6.27 -6.41
N HIS A 325 2.58 -7.41 -7.08
CA HIS A 325 1.79 -7.57 -8.30
C HIS A 325 0.39 -8.04 -7.94
N LEU A 326 -0.64 -7.29 -8.31
CA LEU A 326 -2.05 -7.63 -8.08
C LEU A 326 -2.74 -7.99 -9.40
N ALA A 327 -3.37 -9.16 -9.46
CA ALA A 327 -4.29 -9.53 -10.53
C ALA A 327 -5.74 -9.46 -10.03
N ILE A 328 -6.58 -8.74 -10.77
CA ILE A 328 -8.02 -8.66 -10.54
C ILE A 328 -8.81 -9.18 -11.75
N VAL A 329 -9.96 -9.81 -11.54
CA VAL A 329 -10.90 -10.18 -12.61
C VAL A 329 -12.26 -9.48 -12.43
N ASN A 330 -13.21 -9.73 -13.33
CA ASN A 330 -14.59 -9.31 -13.16
C ASN A 330 -15.47 -10.48 -12.69
N GLU A 331 -16.74 -10.21 -12.38
CA GLU A 331 -17.68 -11.23 -11.89
C GLU A 331 -17.87 -12.41 -12.82
N ALA A 332 -17.77 -12.16 -14.12
CA ALA A 332 -17.90 -13.20 -15.13
C ALA A 332 -16.60 -13.98 -15.40
N TRP A 333 -15.48 -13.64 -14.73
CA TRP A 333 -14.15 -14.22 -14.95
C TRP A 333 -13.74 -14.22 -16.44
N ASN A 334 -14.19 -13.24 -17.19
CA ASN A 334 -13.95 -13.13 -18.63
C ASN A 334 -13.21 -11.87 -19.04
N ALA A 335 -12.93 -10.99 -18.07
CA ALA A 335 -12.03 -9.87 -18.18
C ALA A 335 -11.23 -9.77 -16.87
N GLY A 336 -9.98 -9.34 -16.98
CA GLY A 336 -9.12 -9.09 -15.83
C GLY A 336 -8.08 -8.04 -16.13
N HIS A 337 -7.44 -7.56 -15.08
CA HIS A 337 -6.40 -6.56 -15.12
C HIS A 337 -5.31 -6.86 -14.11
N ASN A 338 -4.07 -6.56 -14.47
CA ASN A 338 -2.90 -6.74 -13.61
C ASN A 338 -2.33 -5.35 -13.34
N LEU A 339 -2.11 -5.03 -12.07
CA LEU A 339 -1.66 -3.73 -11.61
C LEU A 339 -0.65 -3.92 -10.46
N ILE A 340 -0.07 -2.83 -10.00
CA ILE A 340 0.93 -2.88 -8.92
C ILE A 340 0.37 -2.16 -7.70
N ILE A 341 0.55 -2.75 -6.52
CA ILE A 341 0.42 -2.03 -5.26
C ILE A 341 1.83 -1.65 -4.82
N ASP A 342 2.09 -0.34 -4.73
CA ASP A 342 3.41 0.20 -4.40
C ASP A 342 3.33 1.28 -3.31
N GLY A 343 2.28 1.27 -2.49
CA GLY A 343 2.18 2.14 -1.32
C GLY A 343 1.06 1.74 -0.38
N TYR A 344 1.19 2.11 0.88
CA TYR A 344 0.19 1.89 1.94
C TYR A 344 0.22 3.06 2.92
N ASN A 345 -0.92 3.44 3.49
CA ASN A 345 -0.99 4.47 4.51
C ASN A 345 -1.94 4.08 5.66
N THR A 346 -1.83 4.79 6.78
CA THR A 346 -2.61 4.49 7.99
C THR A 346 -4.08 4.92 7.93
N ASP A 347 -4.55 5.38 6.77
CA ASP A 347 -5.98 5.52 6.45
C ASP A 347 -6.50 4.23 5.74
N ASP A 348 -5.75 3.12 5.83
CA ASP A 348 -6.01 1.83 5.17
C ASP A 348 -6.16 1.92 3.63
N CYS A 349 -5.46 2.88 3.03
CA CYS A 349 -5.42 3.04 1.58
C CYS A 349 -4.13 2.49 0.99
N TYR A 350 -4.26 1.83 -0.15
CA TYR A 350 -3.19 1.26 -0.96
C TYR A 350 -2.94 2.14 -2.19
N HIS A 351 -1.68 2.45 -2.49
CA HIS A 351 -1.33 3.15 -3.73
C HIS A 351 -1.29 2.14 -4.87
N LEU A 352 -2.07 2.39 -5.92
CA LEU A 352 -2.20 1.54 -7.09
C LEU A 352 -1.59 2.23 -8.31
N ASN A 353 -0.73 1.50 -9.03
CA ASN A 353 -0.25 1.85 -10.37
C ASN A 353 -0.93 0.92 -11.38
N PHE A 354 -1.80 1.48 -12.23
CA PHE A 354 -2.64 0.72 -13.15
C PHE A 354 -1.91 0.27 -14.42
N GLY A 355 -0.69 0.76 -14.69
CA GLY A 355 -0.01 0.50 -15.96
C GLY A 355 -0.68 1.17 -17.16
N TRP A 356 -1.42 2.26 -16.93
CA TRP A 356 -2.13 3.07 -17.94
C TRP A 356 -1.53 4.46 -18.08
N GLY A 357 -0.19 4.56 -18.02
CA GLY A 357 0.52 5.81 -18.21
C GLY A 357 0.22 6.86 -17.13
N GLY A 358 -0.11 6.42 -15.92
CA GLY A 358 -0.48 7.29 -14.80
C GLY A 358 -1.98 7.58 -14.70
N SER A 359 -2.78 7.17 -15.69
CA SER A 359 -4.24 7.32 -15.65
C SER A 359 -4.81 6.52 -14.50
N PHE A 360 -5.53 7.21 -13.61
CA PHE A 360 -6.18 6.63 -12.44
C PHE A 360 -5.22 6.06 -11.38
N ASP A 361 -3.91 6.28 -11.47
CA ASP A 361 -3.00 5.96 -10.35
C ASP A 361 -3.37 6.79 -9.11
N GLY A 362 -3.30 6.18 -7.93
CA GLY A 362 -3.62 6.87 -6.67
C GLY A 362 -3.86 5.93 -5.50
N TRP A 363 -4.41 6.49 -4.42
CA TRP A 363 -4.69 5.80 -3.16
C TRP A 363 -6.12 5.27 -3.14
N TYR A 364 -6.30 3.99 -2.85
CA TYR A 364 -7.57 3.29 -2.87
C TYR A 364 -7.79 2.48 -1.60
N ASP A 365 -9.00 2.53 -1.09
CA ASP A 365 -9.51 1.64 -0.06
C ASP A 365 -9.86 0.30 -0.73
N LEU A 366 -9.14 -0.76 -0.37
CA LEU A 366 -9.45 -2.13 -0.77
C LEU A 366 -10.37 -2.77 0.29
N PRO A 367 -11.27 -3.70 -0.06
CA PRO A 367 -12.26 -4.21 0.89
C PRO A 367 -11.64 -4.90 2.11
N ASP A 368 -12.16 -4.60 3.31
CA ASP A 368 -11.66 -5.08 4.62
C ASP A 368 -11.64 -6.61 4.78
N GLU A 369 -12.62 -7.28 4.21
CA GLU A 369 -12.73 -8.74 4.16
C GLU A 369 -12.92 -9.11 2.70
N LEU A 370 -12.24 -10.17 2.25
CA LEU A 370 -12.50 -10.84 1.00
C LEU A 370 -13.57 -11.92 1.26
N PRO A 371 -14.87 -11.63 1.32
CA PRO A 371 -15.79 -12.72 1.02
C PRO A 371 -15.51 -13.12 -0.42
N TYR A 372 -15.51 -14.43 -0.65
CA TYR A 372 -15.26 -15.20 -1.88
C TYR A 372 -15.92 -14.67 -3.20
N GLU A 373 -16.58 -13.52 -3.16
CA GLU A 373 -17.33 -12.91 -4.26
C GLU A 373 -17.17 -11.38 -4.39
N LEU A 374 -16.39 -10.66 -3.55
CA LEU A 374 -16.49 -9.18 -3.48
C LEU A 374 -15.25 -8.34 -3.84
N THR A 375 -14.10 -8.95 -4.11
CA THR A 375 -13.12 -8.42 -5.08
C THR A 375 -12.51 -9.62 -5.74
N PHE A 376 -12.53 -9.63 -7.05
CA PHE A 376 -11.99 -10.71 -7.84
C PHE A 376 -10.45 -10.67 -7.84
N ILE A 377 -9.81 -10.58 -6.68
CA ILE A 377 -8.38 -10.83 -6.56
C ILE A 377 -8.18 -12.26 -7.05
N GLU A 378 -7.67 -12.36 -8.27
CA GLU A 378 -7.29 -13.62 -8.86
C GLU A 378 -6.06 -14.15 -8.13
N GLY A 379 -5.13 -13.24 -7.83
CA GLY A 379 -4.02 -13.47 -6.93
C GLY A 379 -3.12 -12.25 -6.77
N VAL A 380 -2.25 -12.33 -5.77
CA VAL A 380 -1.22 -11.34 -5.47
C VAL A 380 0.11 -12.06 -5.43
N ILE A 381 1.11 -11.52 -6.13
CA ILE A 381 2.48 -12.03 -6.05
C ILE A 381 3.26 -11.08 -5.16
N VAL A 382 3.75 -11.62 -4.05
CA VAL A 382 4.54 -10.91 -3.03
C VAL A 382 5.97 -11.42 -3.00
N ASP A 383 6.82 -10.77 -2.21
CA ASP A 383 8.22 -11.12 -1.99
C ASP A 383 9.04 -11.10 -3.30
N ILE A 384 8.64 -10.21 -4.21
CA ILE A 384 9.31 -10.02 -5.50
C ILE A 384 10.64 -9.31 -5.27
N LEU A 385 11.74 -10.00 -5.59
CA LEU A 385 13.10 -9.48 -5.44
C LEU A 385 13.40 -9.00 -4.02
N VAL A 386 12.96 -9.76 -3.01
CA VAL A 386 13.48 -9.63 -1.65
C VAL A 386 15.01 -9.62 -1.74
N PRO A 387 15.72 -8.63 -1.18
CA PRO A 387 17.17 -8.58 -1.26
C PRO A 387 17.75 -9.86 -0.66
N MET A 388 18.43 -10.69 -1.48
CA MET A 388 18.96 -12.02 -1.11
C MET A 388 20.06 -12.03 -0.03
N ASP A 389 20.29 -10.89 0.63
CA ASP A 389 21.22 -10.71 1.74
C ASP A 389 20.57 -9.89 2.88
N ALA A 390 19.23 -9.81 2.91
CA ALA A 390 18.50 -8.99 3.87
C ALA A 390 18.63 -9.59 5.26
N ALA A 391 19.72 -9.23 5.94
CA ALA A 391 19.74 -9.16 7.38
C ALA A 391 18.43 -8.48 7.84
N ASP A 392 17.69 -9.15 8.71
CA ASP A 392 16.42 -8.68 9.24
C ASP A 392 16.63 -8.34 10.72
N LEU A 393 16.62 -7.04 11.03
CA LEU A 393 16.78 -6.54 12.38
C LEU A 393 15.49 -6.78 13.16
N THR A 394 15.56 -7.66 14.16
CA THR A 394 14.48 -7.81 15.13
C THR A 394 14.97 -7.47 16.54
N THR A 395 14.08 -6.87 17.33
CA THR A 395 14.37 -6.58 18.73
C THR A 395 13.32 -7.20 19.65
N SER A 396 13.73 -7.54 20.88
CA SER A 396 12.78 -7.93 21.91
C SER A 396 13.14 -7.32 23.27
N GLY A 397 12.12 -6.88 24.00
CA GLY A 397 12.27 -6.23 25.30
C GLY A 397 11.40 -4.98 25.45
N SER A 398 11.27 -4.51 26.69
CA SER A 398 10.71 -3.19 26.99
C SER A 398 11.20 -2.73 28.37
N ILE A 399 11.32 -1.43 28.57
CA ILE A 399 11.73 -0.87 29.88
C ILE A 399 10.54 -0.08 30.43
N GLN A 400 9.78 -0.75 31.30
CA GLN A 400 8.55 -0.23 31.91
C GLN A 400 8.70 -0.29 33.42
N LEU A 401 8.99 0.86 34.05
CA LEU A 401 9.34 0.92 35.46
C LEU A 401 8.52 1.97 36.20
N THR A 402 8.09 1.66 37.42
CA THR A 402 7.30 2.56 38.26
C THR A 402 7.97 2.78 39.61
N ASP A 403 7.60 3.87 40.27
CA ASP A 403 8.09 4.26 41.60
C ASP A 403 9.62 4.43 41.68
N ILE A 404 10.24 4.90 40.60
CA ILE A 404 11.68 5.13 40.55
C ILE A 404 12.08 6.42 41.28
N THR A 405 13.13 6.33 42.10
CA THR A 405 13.66 7.50 42.82
C THR A 405 14.21 8.53 41.82
N PRO A 406 13.73 9.78 41.84
CA PRO A 406 14.26 10.82 40.97
C PRO A 406 15.78 11.00 41.16
N GLY A 407 16.54 11.03 40.07
CA GLY A 407 18.00 11.11 40.12
C GLY A 407 18.73 9.80 40.46
N SER A 408 18.04 8.65 40.57
CA SER A 408 18.73 7.36 40.72
C SER A 408 19.02 6.72 39.37
N PRO A 409 20.18 6.06 39.20
CA PRO A 409 20.45 5.23 38.03
C PRO A 409 19.53 4.01 38.01
N VAL A 410 19.12 3.60 36.82
CA VAL A 410 18.26 2.45 36.57
C VAL A 410 18.82 1.62 35.44
N ASN A 411 18.83 0.30 35.60
CA ASN A 411 19.28 -0.62 34.57
C ASN A 411 18.08 -1.24 33.85
N GLY A 412 18.20 -1.39 32.54
CA GLY A 412 17.35 -2.24 31.71
C GLY A 412 18.19 -3.03 30.71
N SER A 413 17.55 -3.93 29.97
CA SER A 413 18.16 -4.59 28.83
C SER A 413 17.13 -4.86 27.74
N PHE A 414 17.63 -5.06 26.52
CA PHE A 414 16.87 -5.50 25.37
C PHE A 414 17.76 -6.35 24.47
N ILE A 415 17.14 -7.09 23.58
CA ILE A 415 17.81 -8.03 22.68
C ILE A 415 17.74 -7.50 21.25
N ILE A 416 18.84 -7.66 20.52
CA ILE A 416 18.93 -7.47 19.08
C ILE A 416 19.23 -8.83 18.44
N GLN A 417 18.57 -9.16 17.35
CA GLN A 417 18.79 -10.38 16.57
C GLN A 417 18.80 -10.09 15.08
N ASN A 418 19.58 -10.87 14.34
CA ASN A 418 19.40 -11.03 12.91
C ASN A 418 18.46 -12.23 12.66
N LYS A 419 17.31 -11.99 12.04
CA LYS A 419 16.33 -13.01 11.62
C LYS A 419 16.32 -13.25 10.11
N GLY A 420 17.25 -12.63 9.39
CA GLY A 420 17.42 -12.77 7.96
C GLY A 420 17.99 -14.13 7.57
N ASP A 421 18.35 -14.26 6.30
CA ASP A 421 18.90 -15.49 5.73
C ASP A 421 20.13 -16.00 6.49
N SER A 422 20.38 -17.31 6.47
CA SER A 422 21.44 -17.96 7.27
C SER A 422 22.84 -17.39 7.07
N ASP A 423 23.10 -16.84 5.88
CA ASP A 423 24.39 -16.22 5.51
C ASP A 423 24.36 -14.68 5.59
N SER A 424 23.24 -14.08 6.00
CA SER A 424 23.07 -12.63 6.12
C SER A 424 23.90 -12.05 7.28
N LEU A 425 24.34 -10.81 7.09
CA LEU A 425 25.17 -10.07 8.04
C LEU A 425 24.48 -8.76 8.43
N LEU A 426 24.02 -8.70 9.68
CA LEU A 426 23.34 -7.52 10.21
C LEU A 426 24.36 -6.55 10.83
N ASP A 427 24.51 -5.40 10.19
CA ASP A 427 25.15 -4.24 10.79
C ASP A 427 24.07 -3.35 11.39
N TRP A 428 24.18 -3.00 12.67
CA TRP A 428 23.13 -2.25 13.38
C TRP A 428 23.70 -1.10 14.21
N LYS A 429 22.90 -0.07 14.44
CA LYS A 429 23.21 1.00 15.38
C LYS A 429 21.98 1.54 16.09
N ILE A 430 22.17 2.04 17.31
CA ILE A 430 21.20 2.89 18.00
C ILE A 430 21.20 4.26 17.31
N GLU A 431 20.15 4.57 16.58
CA GLU A 431 20.03 5.83 15.84
C GLU A 431 19.59 6.98 16.74
N SER A 432 18.62 6.72 17.63
CA SER A 432 18.11 7.74 18.55
C SER A 432 17.52 7.11 19.81
N TYR A 433 17.48 7.90 20.88
CA TYR A 433 16.88 7.56 22.16
C TYR A 433 16.40 8.86 22.83
N PRO A 434 15.59 8.79 23.89
CA PRO A 434 14.98 9.97 24.47
C PRO A 434 15.98 11.01 24.95
N ASP A 435 15.61 12.29 24.82
CA ASP A 435 16.44 13.44 25.19
C ASP A 435 16.42 13.77 26.70
N TRP A 436 15.59 13.06 27.46
CA TRP A 436 15.52 13.15 28.91
C TRP A 436 16.47 12.14 29.56
N GLY A 437 17.11 12.55 30.66
CA GLY A 437 18.03 11.68 31.41
C GLY A 437 19.42 11.58 30.79
N ILE A 438 20.25 10.72 31.37
CA ILE A 438 21.57 10.38 30.84
C ILE A 438 21.57 8.88 30.54
N TRP A 439 21.93 8.51 29.32
CA TRP A 439 21.86 7.15 28.80
C TRP A 439 23.27 6.62 28.56
N GLU A 440 23.52 5.40 29.01
CA GLU A 440 24.77 4.68 28.80
C GLU A 440 24.43 3.24 28.38
N PHE A 441 24.74 2.90 27.13
CA PHE A 441 24.53 1.56 26.56
C PHE A 441 25.82 0.73 26.66
N SER A 442 25.70 -0.59 26.83
CA SER A 442 26.86 -1.47 26.73
C SER A 442 27.48 -1.47 25.33
N GLU A 443 26.64 -1.36 24.30
CA GLU A 443 27.02 -1.22 22.90
C GLU A 443 26.02 -0.30 22.20
N GLU A 444 26.51 0.61 21.35
CA GLU A 444 25.67 1.53 20.56
C GLU A 444 25.57 1.11 19.08
N GLN A 445 26.41 0.16 18.66
CA GLN A 445 26.44 -0.39 17.32
C GLN A 445 27.12 -1.76 17.31
N GLY A 446 26.77 -2.59 16.33
CA GLY A 446 27.41 -3.88 16.06
C GLY A 446 27.51 -4.11 14.55
N ASN A 447 28.43 -4.99 14.15
CA ASN A 447 28.61 -5.37 12.75
C ASN A 447 28.57 -6.89 12.61
N ASP A 448 28.21 -7.37 11.43
CA ASP A 448 28.26 -8.77 11.03
C ASP A 448 27.51 -9.73 11.98
N LEU A 449 26.38 -9.28 12.56
CA LEU A 449 25.55 -10.13 13.41
C LEU A 449 24.86 -11.18 12.53
N THR A 450 25.30 -12.44 12.63
CA THR A 450 24.73 -13.58 11.88
C THR A 450 23.51 -14.14 12.59
N PRO A 451 22.53 -14.79 11.90
CA PRO A 451 21.40 -15.43 12.58
C PRO A 451 21.82 -16.52 13.60
N ASP A 452 22.91 -17.23 13.32
CA ASP A 452 23.45 -18.30 14.19
C ASP A 452 24.09 -17.79 15.49
N GLN A 453 24.47 -16.51 15.56
CA GLN A 453 25.03 -15.90 16.78
C GLN A 453 23.95 -15.73 17.87
N GLY A 454 22.67 -15.76 17.50
CA GLY A 454 21.54 -15.75 18.43
C GLY A 454 21.20 -14.37 19.00
N GLU A 455 20.80 -14.33 20.27
CA GLU A 455 20.38 -13.12 20.99
C GLU A 455 21.58 -12.25 21.41
N ASN A 456 21.68 -11.03 20.88
CA ASN A 456 22.63 -10.03 21.38
C ASN A 456 21.95 -9.14 22.44
N GLU A 457 22.23 -9.38 23.71
CA GLU A 457 21.65 -8.61 24.82
C GLU A 457 22.40 -7.29 25.05
N ILE A 458 21.72 -6.17 24.82
CA ILE A 458 22.20 -4.82 25.10
C ILE A 458 21.68 -4.38 26.46
N THR A 459 22.59 -4.03 27.36
CA THR A 459 22.25 -3.45 28.66
C THR A 459 22.31 -1.94 28.58
N VAL A 460 21.40 -1.26 29.28
CA VAL A 460 21.33 0.20 29.34
C VAL A 460 21.20 0.67 30.77
N ASN A 461 22.00 1.67 31.13
CA ASN A 461 21.93 2.41 32.40
C ASN A 461 21.39 3.82 32.13
N ILE A 462 20.37 4.21 32.89
CA ILE A 462 19.60 5.44 32.69
C ILE A 462 19.62 6.25 34.00
N GLU A 463 20.24 7.43 33.98
CA GLU A 463 20.12 8.41 35.06
C GLU A 463 18.85 9.25 34.85
N ILE A 464 17.84 9.04 35.69
CA ILE A 464 16.54 9.70 35.52
C ILE A 464 16.61 11.15 35.97
N PRO A 465 15.99 12.10 35.24
CA PRO A 465 15.90 13.48 35.69
C PRO A 465 15.31 13.60 37.10
N SER A 466 15.73 14.62 37.84
CA SER A 466 15.36 14.82 39.26
C SER A 466 13.90 15.27 39.49
N GLU A 467 13.09 15.38 38.42
CA GLU A 467 11.68 15.78 38.49
C GLU A 467 10.84 14.69 39.17
N LYS A 468 9.87 15.09 40.00
CA LYS A 468 9.02 14.17 40.76
C LYS A 468 7.62 14.10 40.16
N SER A 469 6.91 13.00 40.44
CA SER A 469 5.51 12.83 40.03
C SER A 469 5.29 12.97 38.52
N LYS A 470 6.31 12.59 37.75
CA LYS A 470 6.36 12.65 36.30
C LYS A 470 6.59 11.25 35.74
N THR A 471 5.96 10.99 34.60
CA THR A 471 6.23 9.83 33.76
C THR A 471 7.08 10.30 32.57
N PHE A 472 8.21 9.66 32.38
CA PHE A 472 9.11 9.84 31.24
C PHE A 472 8.85 8.73 30.24
N THR A 473 8.58 9.08 28.99
CA THR A 473 8.26 8.11 27.94
C THR A 473 9.13 8.37 26.71
N GLY A 474 9.33 7.35 25.88
CA GLY A 474 9.98 7.50 24.59
C GLY A 474 10.27 6.14 23.96
N GLY A 475 11.13 6.13 22.94
CA GLY A 475 11.58 4.91 22.28
C GLY A 475 13.08 4.96 22.00
N ILE A 476 13.73 3.80 22.06
CA ILE A 476 15.09 3.61 21.55
C ILE A 476 14.92 3.08 20.12
N LYS A 477 15.40 3.82 19.12
CA LYS A 477 15.35 3.41 17.72
C LYS A 477 16.67 2.77 17.32
N ILE A 478 16.60 1.53 16.84
CA ILE A 478 17.72 0.76 16.30
C ILE A 478 17.47 0.59 14.80
N ILE A 479 18.51 0.76 13.99
CA ILE A 479 18.41 0.59 12.54
C ILE A 479 19.44 -0.42 12.05
N ASN A 480 19.11 -1.15 11.00
CA ASN A 480 20.06 -1.83 10.14
C ASN A 480 20.81 -0.77 9.32
N THR A 481 22.13 -0.69 9.44
CA THR A 481 22.91 0.36 8.76
C THR A 481 23.03 0.14 7.27
N ASN A 482 22.85 -1.10 6.80
CA ASN A 482 22.88 -1.45 5.38
C ASN A 482 21.51 -1.24 4.73
N SER A 483 20.43 -1.32 5.52
CA SER A 483 19.07 -0.98 5.10
C SER A 483 18.37 -0.13 6.17
N PRO A 484 18.52 1.21 6.19
CA PRO A 484 17.96 2.07 7.24
C PRO A 484 16.42 2.05 7.38
N ASN A 485 15.72 1.44 6.43
CA ASN A 485 14.27 1.21 6.46
C ASN A 485 13.90 -0.06 7.27
N ASP A 486 14.85 -0.97 7.48
CA ASP A 486 14.77 -2.06 8.45
C ASP A 486 15.19 -1.51 9.83
N PHE A 487 14.19 -1.20 10.67
CA PHE A 487 14.40 -0.58 11.97
C PHE A 487 13.38 -1.06 13.00
N GLU A 488 13.78 -0.99 14.26
CA GLU A 488 12.98 -1.38 15.40
C GLU A 488 12.94 -0.28 16.46
N VAL A 489 11.82 -0.17 17.19
CA VAL A 489 11.65 0.83 18.25
C VAL A 489 11.23 0.18 19.56
N ILE A 490 12.10 0.28 20.55
CA ILE A 490 11.87 -0.32 21.87
C ILE A 490 11.18 0.70 22.78
N PRO A 491 9.96 0.42 23.25
CA PRO A 491 9.20 1.37 24.05
C PRO A 491 9.74 1.50 25.49
N ILE A 492 9.86 2.75 25.95
CA ILE A 492 10.31 3.12 27.29
C ILE A 492 9.23 3.90 28.04
N SER A 493 8.96 3.52 29.29
CA SER A 493 8.18 4.31 30.24
C SER A 493 8.76 4.18 31.64
N ILE A 494 9.10 5.30 32.26
CA ILE A 494 9.56 5.33 33.65
C ILE A 494 8.79 6.37 34.45
N ALA A 495 8.12 5.93 35.52
CA ALA A 495 7.36 6.80 36.41
C ALA A 495 8.09 7.02 37.74
N THR A 496 8.24 8.29 38.13
CA THR A 496 8.68 8.68 39.48
C THR A 496 7.49 8.69 40.45
N PRO A 497 7.68 8.42 41.76
CA PRO A 497 6.61 8.38 42.74
C PRO A 497 5.74 9.64 42.70
N GLN A 498 4.44 9.44 42.57
CA GLN A 498 3.46 10.51 42.72
C GLN A 498 3.22 10.75 44.21
N THR A 499 3.78 11.82 44.78
CA THR A 499 3.33 12.29 46.08
C THR A 499 1.91 12.82 45.92
N LYS A 500 0.90 12.10 46.45
CA LYS A 500 -0.45 12.63 46.61
C LYS A 500 -0.39 13.89 47.50
N GLN A 501 -0.36 15.07 46.90
CA GLN A 501 -0.81 16.26 47.62
C GLN A 501 -2.32 16.16 47.78
N ILE A 502 -2.78 15.80 48.97
CA ILE A 502 -4.20 15.88 49.33
C ILE A 502 -4.54 17.37 49.51
N SER A 503 -4.95 18.00 48.43
CA SER A 503 -5.66 19.28 48.50
C SER A 503 -7.04 19.03 49.12
N TYR A 504 -7.24 19.54 50.34
CA TYR A 504 -8.49 19.72 51.08
C TYR A 504 -9.72 18.90 50.63
N LEU A 505 -10.08 17.90 51.45
CA LEU A 505 -11.38 17.23 51.35
C LEU A 505 -12.50 18.29 51.44
N PRO A 506 -13.44 18.36 50.49
CA PRO A 506 -14.57 19.29 50.56
C PRO A 506 -15.39 19.05 51.85
N ASN A 507 -15.91 20.12 52.47
CA ASN A 507 -16.52 20.12 53.80
C ASN A 507 -17.60 19.04 54.05
N TRP A 508 -18.30 18.58 53.01
CA TRP A 508 -19.29 17.51 53.12
C TRP A 508 -18.64 16.15 53.48
N MET A 509 -17.40 15.93 53.04
CA MET A 509 -16.65 14.71 53.30
C MET A 509 -16.08 14.68 54.73
N ASN A 510 -15.73 15.84 55.31
CA ASN A 510 -15.40 15.93 56.75
C ASN A 510 -16.59 15.59 57.66
N LYS A 511 -17.80 16.08 57.31
CA LYS A 511 -19.03 15.74 58.05
C LYS A 511 -19.41 14.26 57.94
N PHE A 512 -19.15 13.65 56.78
CA PHE A 512 -19.36 12.22 56.55
C PHE A 512 -18.40 11.35 57.39
N LEU A 513 -17.13 11.76 57.52
CA LEU A 513 -16.12 11.04 58.28
C LEU A 513 -16.30 11.12 59.81
N GLU A 514 -16.93 12.19 60.33
CA GLU A 514 -17.31 12.29 61.75
C GLU A 514 -18.40 11.28 62.17
N HIS A 515 -19.24 10.84 61.22
CA HIS A 515 -20.36 9.93 61.49
C HIS A 515 -20.05 8.45 61.17
N CYS A 516 -18.88 8.18 60.56
CA CYS A 516 -18.46 6.84 60.13
C CYS A 516 -17.00 6.53 60.56
N PRO A 517 -16.75 6.19 61.85
CA PRO A 517 -15.41 6.01 62.40
C PRO A 517 -14.58 4.90 61.72
N PHE A 518 -15.26 3.92 61.13
CA PHE A 518 -14.65 2.81 60.39
C PHE A 518 -13.95 3.27 59.10
N PHE A 519 -14.50 4.26 58.39
CA PHE A 519 -13.91 4.78 57.15
C PHE A 519 -12.71 5.70 57.42
N TYR A 520 -12.68 6.40 58.56
CA TYR A 520 -11.54 7.23 58.96
C TYR A 520 -10.26 6.40 59.20
N GLN A 521 -10.40 5.21 59.81
CA GLN A 521 -9.26 4.30 60.03
C GLN A 521 -8.74 3.66 58.74
N ILE A 522 -9.61 3.42 57.77
CA ILE A 522 -9.23 2.89 56.45
C ILE A 522 -8.49 3.95 55.63
N ILE A 523 -9.00 5.18 55.61
CA ILE A 523 -8.37 6.29 54.88
C ILE A 523 -7.01 6.66 55.49
N ASN A 524 -6.87 6.70 56.82
CA ASN A 524 -5.56 6.96 57.45
C ASN A 524 -4.51 5.85 57.23
N LYS A 525 -4.95 4.61 56.95
CA LYS A 525 -4.04 3.52 56.53
C LYS A 525 -3.61 3.64 55.07
N ILE A 526 -4.47 4.18 54.20
CA ILE A 526 -4.21 4.39 52.76
C ILE A 526 -3.39 5.66 52.50
N VAL A 527 -3.39 6.62 53.44
CA VAL A 527 -2.70 7.92 53.31
C VAL A 527 -1.28 7.91 53.91
N ASN A 528 -0.94 6.92 54.76
CA ASN A 528 0.37 6.82 55.42
C ASN A 528 1.19 5.56 54.99
N GLN A 529 0.83 4.95 53.86
CA GLN A 529 1.68 4.07 53.06
C GLN A 529 1.86 4.72 51.70
#